data_AF-A0A954WNQ7-F1
#
_entry.id   AF-A0A954WNQ7-F1
#
_cell.length_a   1.000
_cell.length_b   1.000
_cell.length_c   1.000
_cell.angle_alpha   90.00
_cell.angle_beta   90.00
_cell.angle_gamma   90.00
#
_symmetry.space_group_name_H-M   'P 1'
#
loop_
_entity.id
_entity.type
_entity.pdbx_description
1 polymer ?
#
loop_
_entity_poly.entity_id
_entity_poly.type
_entity_poly.pdbx_seq_one_letter_code
_entity_poly.pdbx_strand_id
1 'polypeptide(L)'
;KPAPDNRIDHRIRFDIEFSDGRREEVFVPELFEVAEFEEILIDDGQDVSRDRFGSRGTGNGDGLVNPGENVLVYTGRNRLRLFTDDPNVEWLEEEQLSELLPSVSGPDFRLTSVVKISPSAEPGTEIRFLANFETKRPISNPIKPEVHWGTVTLTVAVPEPSTSAMQLIVVAFVVARCRSRRCHA
;
A
#
# COMPACT_ATOMS: atom_id res chain seq x y z
N LYS A 1 -19.03 -2.65 11.03
CA LYS A 1 -19.33 -3.99 11.62
C LYS A 1 -18.14 -4.33 12.51
N PRO A 2 -18.34 -4.64 13.80
CA PRO A 2 -17.22 -4.87 14.72
C PRO A 2 -16.36 -6.03 14.25
N ALA A 3 -15.05 -5.96 14.54
CA ALA A 3 -14.09 -7.01 14.29
C ALA A 3 -14.63 -8.36 14.76
N PRO A 4 -14.87 -9.32 13.85
CA PRO A 4 -15.24 -10.67 14.26
C PRO A 4 -13.98 -11.37 14.80
N ASP A 5 -14.14 -12.47 15.55
CA ASP A 5 -13.03 -13.19 16.19
C ASP A 5 -11.83 -13.33 15.22
N ASN A 6 -10.65 -12.85 15.63
CA ASN A 6 -9.40 -12.84 14.85
C ASN A 6 -8.95 -14.24 14.39
N ARG A 7 -9.68 -15.29 14.79
CA ARG A 7 -9.47 -16.70 14.43
C ARG A 7 -10.33 -17.18 13.26
N ILE A 8 -11.29 -16.38 12.78
CA ILE A 8 -12.20 -16.77 11.70
C ILE A 8 -11.74 -16.12 10.40
N ASP A 9 -11.75 -16.91 9.33
CA ASP A 9 -11.49 -16.46 7.98
C ASP A 9 -12.68 -15.62 7.47
N HIS A 10 -12.51 -14.31 7.39
CA HIS A 10 -13.56 -13.34 7.05
C HIS A 10 -13.71 -13.15 5.54
N ARG A 11 -13.87 -14.26 4.82
CA ARG A 11 -14.07 -14.24 3.37
C ARG A 11 -15.48 -14.69 3.01
N ILE A 12 -16.14 -13.91 2.17
CA ILE A 12 -17.37 -14.28 1.49
C ILE A 12 -17.02 -15.27 0.38
N ARG A 13 -17.61 -16.46 0.43
CA ARG A 13 -17.51 -17.44 -0.65
C ARG A 13 -18.57 -17.16 -1.71
N PHE A 14 -18.11 -16.96 -2.94
CA PHE A 14 -18.94 -16.90 -4.13
C PHE A 14 -18.76 -18.17 -4.94
N ASP A 15 -19.86 -18.86 -5.21
CA ASP A 15 -19.91 -19.96 -6.16
C ASP A 15 -20.29 -19.35 -7.52
N ILE A 16 -19.32 -19.21 -8.42
CA ILE A 16 -19.49 -18.57 -9.74
C ILE A 16 -19.69 -19.65 -10.80
N GLU A 17 -20.80 -19.59 -11.54
CA GLU A 17 -21.02 -20.42 -12.72
C GLU A 17 -20.88 -19.56 -13.98
N PHE A 18 -19.95 -19.93 -14.86
CA PHE A 18 -19.71 -19.28 -16.14
C PHE A 18 -20.70 -19.79 -17.20
N SER A 19 -20.89 -19.01 -18.26
CA SER A 19 -21.81 -19.35 -19.36
C SER A 19 -21.44 -20.62 -20.12
N ASP A 20 -20.19 -21.08 -20.01
CA ASP A 20 -19.70 -22.36 -20.55
C ASP A 20 -19.93 -23.56 -19.60
N GLY A 21 -20.57 -23.34 -18.45
CA GLY A 21 -20.86 -24.36 -17.44
C GLY A 21 -19.72 -24.61 -16.44
N ARG A 22 -18.59 -23.89 -16.55
CA ARG A 22 -17.51 -23.96 -15.56
C ARG A 22 -17.97 -23.38 -14.23
N ARG A 23 -17.53 -23.98 -13.12
CA ARG A 23 -17.79 -23.48 -11.77
C ARG A 23 -16.49 -23.16 -11.06
N GLU A 24 -16.44 -22.00 -10.41
CA GLU A 24 -15.32 -21.57 -9.59
C GLU A 24 -15.79 -21.10 -8.22
N GLU A 25 -14.97 -21.37 -7.21
CA GLU A 25 -15.14 -20.79 -5.88
C GLU A 25 -14.21 -19.60 -5.74
N VAL A 26 -14.78 -18.43 -5.46
CA VAL A 26 -14.03 -17.21 -5.21
C VAL A 26 -14.25 -16.75 -3.78
N PHE A 27 -13.16 -16.43 -3.09
CA PHE A 27 -13.19 -15.94 -1.72
C PHE A 27 -12.82 -14.46 -1.72
N VAL A 28 -13.77 -13.60 -1.36
CA VAL A 28 -13.56 -12.14 -1.27
C VAL A 28 -13.57 -11.74 0.21
N PRO A 29 -12.60 -10.96 0.69
CA PRO A 29 -12.64 -10.48 2.07
C PRO A 29 -13.90 -9.63 2.30
N GLU A 30 -14.63 -9.90 3.38
CA GLU A 30 -15.59 -8.93 3.90
C GLU A 30 -14.80 -7.76 4.49
N LEU A 31 -15.12 -6.51 4.14
CA LEU A 31 -14.53 -5.35 4.80
C LEU A 31 -15.22 -5.15 6.16
N PHE A 32 -14.45 -5.13 7.25
CA PHE A 32 -14.96 -4.94 8.62
C PHE A 32 -14.07 -3.97 9.42
N GLU A 33 -14.61 -3.45 10.52
CA GLU A 33 -13.92 -2.46 11.33
C GLU A 33 -12.97 -3.14 12.32
N VAL A 34 -11.70 -2.78 12.23
CA VAL A 34 -10.60 -3.22 13.10
C VAL A 34 -9.75 -2.02 13.50
N ALA A 35 -8.94 -2.18 14.55
CA ALA A 35 -7.98 -1.17 14.94
C ALA A 35 -7.02 -0.83 13.79
N GLU A 36 -6.54 0.40 13.76
CA GLU A 36 -5.49 0.81 12.82
C GLU A 36 -4.16 0.19 13.24
N PHE A 37 -3.36 -0.23 12.26
CA PHE A 37 -1.98 -0.65 12.51
C PHE A 37 -1.11 0.57 12.78
N GLU A 38 -0.18 0.41 13.71
CA GLU A 38 0.83 1.42 14.02
C GLU A 38 2.14 1.14 13.26
N GLU A 39 3.05 2.12 13.27
CA GLU A 39 4.40 1.99 12.70
C GLU A 39 4.39 1.56 11.22
N ILE A 40 3.61 2.27 10.41
CA ILE A 40 3.48 2.02 8.97
C ILE A 40 4.75 2.46 8.25
N LEU A 41 5.30 1.57 7.44
CA LEU A 41 6.43 1.85 6.55
C LEU A 41 6.02 1.58 5.11
N ILE A 42 6.46 2.44 4.20
CA ILE A 42 6.19 2.36 2.77
C ILE A 42 7.48 2.02 2.03
N ASP A 43 7.43 0.95 1.25
CA ASP A 43 8.42 0.59 0.25
C ASP A 43 7.86 0.97 -1.11
N ASP A 44 8.33 2.09 -1.63
CA ASP A 44 8.07 2.68 -2.94
C ASP A 44 9.33 2.59 -3.84
N GLY A 45 10.25 1.67 -3.57
CA GLY A 45 11.61 1.70 -4.11
C GLY A 45 12.67 1.89 -3.01
N GLN A 46 12.26 2.35 -1.83
CA GLN A 46 13.09 2.38 -0.63
C GLN A 46 13.06 1.03 0.09
N ASP A 47 14.23 0.41 0.31
CA ASP A 47 14.32 -0.78 1.16
C ASP A 47 14.18 -0.40 2.64
N VAL A 48 12.94 -0.39 3.12
CA VAL A 48 12.59 -0.09 4.52
C VAL A 48 12.68 -1.30 5.44
N SER A 49 12.60 -2.50 4.88
CA SER A 49 12.56 -3.76 5.66
C SER A 49 13.95 -4.31 5.98
N ARG A 50 14.99 -3.86 5.26
CA ARG A 50 16.31 -4.50 5.22
C ARG A 50 16.21 -5.99 4.93
N ASP A 51 15.18 -6.38 4.18
CA ASP A 51 14.97 -7.77 3.81
C ASP A 51 16.04 -8.19 2.79
N ARG A 52 16.42 -9.47 2.83
CA ARG A 52 17.40 -10.03 1.90
C ARG A 52 16.99 -9.91 0.44
N PHE A 53 15.70 -9.71 0.19
CA PHE A 53 15.11 -9.61 -1.13
C PHE A 53 15.03 -8.17 -1.67
N GLY A 54 15.47 -7.18 -0.87
CA GLY A 54 15.46 -5.77 -1.22
C GLY A 54 14.06 -5.17 -1.30
N SER A 55 14.00 -3.94 -1.80
CA SER A 55 12.76 -3.22 -2.11
C SER A 55 11.94 -3.95 -3.18
N ARG A 56 10.63 -3.96 -3.00
CA ARG A 56 9.66 -4.51 -3.95
C ARG A 56 8.70 -3.46 -4.51
N GLY A 57 8.58 -2.30 -3.85
CA GLY A 57 7.94 -1.15 -4.45
C GLY A 57 8.72 -0.60 -5.63
N THR A 58 8.05 0.22 -6.43
CA THR A 58 8.69 0.98 -7.51
C THR A 58 8.15 2.39 -7.55
N GLY A 59 9.05 3.36 -7.47
CA GLY A 59 8.74 4.77 -7.23
C GLY A 59 10.03 5.55 -6.98
N ASN A 60 9.92 6.68 -6.29
CA ASN A 60 11.01 7.62 -6.10
C ASN A 60 11.90 7.30 -4.87
N GLY A 61 11.46 6.41 -3.99
CA GLY A 61 12.21 5.96 -2.81
C GLY A 61 12.19 6.95 -1.64
N ASP A 62 11.16 7.79 -1.52
CA ASP A 62 11.02 8.79 -0.46
C ASP A 62 10.23 8.29 0.76
N GLY A 63 9.68 7.07 0.68
CA GLY A 63 8.90 6.45 1.75
C GLY A 63 7.51 7.07 1.91
N LEU A 64 7.04 7.82 0.91
CA LEU A 64 5.68 8.34 0.80
C LEU A 64 4.91 7.59 -0.29
N VAL A 65 3.63 7.91 -0.40
CA VAL A 65 2.72 7.31 -1.38
C VAL A 65 2.49 8.35 -2.46
N ASN A 66 3.14 8.23 -3.62
CA ASN A 66 2.92 9.17 -4.74
C ASN A 66 2.01 8.55 -5.83
N PRO A 67 1.32 9.39 -6.62
CA PRO A 67 0.52 8.93 -7.74
C PRO A 67 1.37 8.15 -8.76
N GLY A 68 0.87 6.99 -9.19
CA GLY A 68 1.49 6.15 -10.20
C GLY A 68 2.56 5.18 -9.69
N GLU A 69 2.87 5.20 -8.39
CA GLU A 69 3.86 4.30 -7.79
C GLU A 69 3.25 2.94 -7.40
N ASN A 70 4.12 1.93 -7.35
CA ASN A 70 3.81 0.65 -6.73
C ASN A 70 4.35 0.65 -5.31
N VAL A 71 3.46 0.48 -4.34
CA VAL A 71 3.82 0.53 -2.93
C VAL A 71 3.58 -0.80 -2.25
N LEU A 72 4.54 -1.18 -1.41
CA LEU A 72 4.43 -2.27 -0.47
C LEU A 72 4.41 -1.71 0.95
N VAL A 73 3.45 -2.15 1.75
CA VAL A 73 3.20 -1.58 3.09
C VAL A 73 3.60 -2.58 4.17
N TYR A 74 4.22 -2.07 5.23
CA TYR A 74 4.60 -2.83 6.40
C TYR A 74 3.99 -2.25 7.67
N THR A 75 3.77 -3.09 8.67
CA THR A 75 3.66 -2.67 10.08
C THR A 75 4.83 -3.27 10.86
N GLY A 76 5.71 -2.42 11.36
CA GLY A 76 6.99 -2.82 11.92
C GLY A 76 7.83 -3.61 10.90
N ARG A 77 7.91 -4.94 11.06
CA ARG A 77 8.64 -5.85 10.14
C ARG A 77 7.75 -6.75 9.29
N ASN A 78 6.43 -6.65 9.46
CA ASN A 78 5.50 -7.53 8.77
C ASN A 78 4.97 -6.84 7.53
N ARG A 79 5.14 -7.49 6.38
CA ARG A 79 4.47 -7.11 5.14
C ARG A 79 2.98 -7.30 5.25
N LEU A 80 2.23 -6.35 4.71
CA LEU A 80 0.78 -6.37 4.75
C LEU A 80 0.22 -6.87 3.42
N ARG A 81 -0.78 -7.73 3.51
CA ARG A 81 -1.75 -7.94 2.44
C ARG A 81 -2.82 -6.87 2.56
N LEU A 82 -3.17 -6.24 1.44
CA LEU A 82 -4.03 -5.07 1.43
C LEU A 82 -5.33 -5.36 0.68
N PHE A 83 -6.42 -4.80 1.18
CA PHE A 83 -7.75 -4.92 0.60
C PHE A 83 -8.43 -3.56 0.64
N THR A 84 -8.91 -3.10 -0.50
CA THR A 84 -9.68 -1.86 -0.61
C THR A 84 -10.60 -1.92 -1.82
N ASP A 85 -11.66 -1.13 -1.78
CA ASP A 85 -12.53 -0.81 -2.91
C ASP A 85 -12.31 0.64 -3.41
N ASP A 86 -11.28 1.32 -2.90
CA ASP A 86 -10.95 2.70 -3.26
C ASP A 86 -10.52 2.81 -4.74
N PRO A 87 -11.13 3.72 -5.53
CA PRO A 87 -10.83 3.87 -6.95
C PRO A 87 -9.45 4.45 -7.24
N ASN A 88 -8.74 4.97 -6.23
CA ASN A 88 -7.37 5.48 -6.36
C ASN A 88 -6.33 4.36 -6.30
N VAL A 89 -6.75 3.09 -6.31
CA VAL A 89 -5.90 1.91 -6.38
C VAL A 89 -6.23 1.11 -7.64
N GLU A 90 -5.21 0.87 -8.47
CA GLU A 90 -5.33 0.10 -9.70
C GLU A 90 -5.23 -1.40 -9.39
N TRP A 91 -6.31 -2.00 -8.88
CA TRP A 91 -6.34 -3.40 -8.42
C TRP A 91 -5.98 -4.44 -9.50
N LEU A 92 -6.21 -4.11 -10.78
CA LEU A 92 -5.80 -4.96 -11.91
C LEU A 92 -4.28 -5.05 -12.07
N GLU A 93 -3.55 -4.11 -11.49
CA GLU A 93 -2.09 -4.04 -11.48
C GLU A 93 -1.50 -4.47 -10.12
N GLU A 94 -2.31 -5.01 -9.21
CA GLU A 94 -1.81 -5.59 -7.95
C GLU A 94 -0.88 -6.78 -8.25
N GLU A 95 0.32 -6.76 -7.67
CA GLU A 95 1.20 -7.93 -7.61
C GLU A 95 1.07 -8.62 -6.25
N GLN A 96 0.72 -9.91 -6.27
CA GLN A 96 0.72 -10.74 -5.06
C GLN A 96 2.03 -11.49 -4.91
N LEU A 97 2.79 -11.14 -3.88
CA LEU A 97 4.06 -11.78 -3.55
C LEU A 97 3.81 -12.94 -2.59
N SER A 98 4.33 -14.12 -2.96
CA SER A 98 4.37 -15.29 -2.07
C SER A 98 5.68 -15.31 -1.26
N GLU A 99 5.59 -15.19 0.06
CA GLU A 99 6.74 -15.28 0.95
C GLU A 99 6.81 -16.64 1.63
N LEU A 100 7.93 -17.35 1.46
CA LEU A 100 8.16 -18.64 2.12
C LEU A 100 8.56 -18.42 3.58
N LEU A 101 7.78 -18.99 4.50
CA LEU A 101 8.13 -19.01 5.90
C LEU A 101 8.94 -20.24 6.28
N PRO A 102 9.91 -20.10 7.20
CA PRO A 102 10.48 -21.25 7.88
C PRO A 102 9.37 -22.03 8.57
N SER A 103 9.29 -23.34 8.30
CA SER A 103 8.23 -24.20 8.79
C SER A 103 8.77 -25.61 8.99
N VAL A 104 8.50 -26.19 10.16
CA VAL A 104 8.93 -27.54 10.52
C VAL A 104 8.11 -28.61 9.77
N SER A 105 6.92 -28.27 9.29
CA SER A 105 5.94 -29.19 8.70
C SER A 105 5.77 -29.08 7.19
N GLY A 106 6.68 -28.39 6.48
CA GLY A 106 6.62 -28.18 5.03
C GLY A 106 6.46 -26.71 4.64
N PRO A 107 6.62 -26.36 3.35
CA PRO A 107 6.63 -24.99 2.88
C PRO A 107 5.28 -24.32 3.16
N ASP A 108 5.33 -23.13 3.74
CA ASP A 108 4.16 -22.33 4.04
C ASP A 108 4.37 -20.94 3.43
N PHE A 109 3.37 -20.47 2.70
CA PHE A 109 3.47 -19.25 1.89
C PHE A 109 2.51 -18.21 2.43
N ARG A 110 3.02 -17.01 2.72
CA ARG A 110 2.18 -15.83 2.98
C ARG A 110 1.98 -15.06 1.69
N LEU A 111 0.78 -14.52 1.52
CA LEU A 111 0.51 -13.57 0.45
C LEU A 111 0.66 -12.15 0.98
N THR A 112 1.32 -11.31 0.19
CA THR A 112 1.51 -9.89 0.42
C THR A 112 1.08 -9.13 -0.82
N SER A 113 0.56 -7.92 -0.66
CA SER A 113 0.14 -7.07 -1.78
C SER A 113 1.17 -5.99 -2.06
N VAL A 114 1.56 -5.85 -3.33
CA VAL A 114 2.15 -4.62 -3.88
C VAL A 114 1.04 -3.95 -4.69
N VAL A 115 0.62 -2.77 -4.26
CA VAL A 115 -0.53 -2.07 -4.86
C VAL A 115 -0.06 -0.88 -5.67
N LYS A 116 -0.66 -0.67 -6.84
CA LYS A 116 -0.41 0.50 -7.66
C LYS A 116 -1.36 1.62 -7.29
N ILE A 117 -0.80 2.77 -6.93
CA ILE A 117 -1.55 4.00 -6.70
C ILE A 117 -1.90 4.60 -8.07
N SER A 118 -3.15 4.99 -8.24
CA SER A 118 -3.62 5.56 -9.50
C SER A 118 -2.78 6.81 -9.86
N PRO A 119 -2.33 6.95 -11.11
CA PRO A 119 -1.65 8.17 -11.56
C PRO A 119 -2.52 9.43 -11.47
N SER A 120 -3.85 9.27 -11.39
CA SER A 120 -4.82 10.35 -11.19
C SER A 120 -5.19 10.59 -9.73
N ALA A 121 -4.57 9.90 -8.78
CA ALA A 121 -4.83 10.12 -7.36
C ALA A 121 -4.40 11.55 -6.98
N GLU A 122 -5.31 12.34 -6.44
CA GLU A 122 -5.03 13.73 -6.09
C GLU A 122 -4.19 13.82 -4.82
N PRO A 123 -3.23 14.77 -4.74
CA PRO A 123 -2.51 15.08 -3.52
C PRO A 123 -3.40 15.27 -2.28
N GLY A 124 -3.02 14.64 -1.17
CA GLY A 124 -3.76 14.68 0.09
C GLY A 124 -4.95 13.72 0.17
N THR A 125 -5.22 12.94 -0.88
CA THR A 125 -6.26 11.89 -0.84
C THR A 125 -5.87 10.83 0.18
N GLU A 126 -6.81 10.47 1.05
CA GLU A 126 -6.68 9.35 1.98
C GLU A 126 -7.25 8.09 1.37
N ILE A 127 -6.43 7.04 1.29
CA ILE A 127 -6.80 5.72 0.78
C ILE A 127 -6.79 4.77 1.98
N ARG A 128 -7.94 4.17 2.27
CA ARG A 128 -8.08 3.25 3.40
C ARG A 128 -8.03 1.80 2.93
N PHE A 129 -7.27 0.99 3.66
CA PHE A 129 -7.16 -0.43 3.44
C PHE A 129 -7.61 -1.20 4.69
N LEU A 130 -8.33 -2.30 4.48
CA LEU A 130 -8.26 -3.43 5.39
C LEU A 130 -6.97 -4.16 5.09
N ALA A 131 -6.19 -4.45 6.12
CA ALA A 131 -4.91 -5.09 5.99
C ALA A 131 -4.80 -6.31 6.90
N ASN A 132 -4.00 -7.28 6.49
CA ASN A 132 -3.57 -8.33 7.40
C ASN A 132 -2.12 -8.74 7.20
N PHE A 133 -1.59 -9.40 8.22
CA PHE A 133 -0.39 -10.19 8.10
C PHE A 133 -0.53 -11.45 8.95
N GLU A 134 0.22 -12.48 8.60
CA GLU A 134 0.21 -13.74 9.31
C GLU A 134 1.48 -13.91 10.14
N THR A 135 1.36 -14.56 11.29
CA THR A 135 2.49 -14.98 12.12
C THR A 135 2.32 -16.44 12.50
N LYS A 136 3.40 -17.08 12.94
CA LYS A 136 3.34 -18.43 13.52
C LYS A 136 3.62 -18.33 15.00
N ARG A 137 2.80 -18.96 15.84
CA ARG A 137 3.19 -19.19 17.23
C ARG A 137 4.13 -20.39 17.30
N PRO A 138 5.39 -20.22 17.76
CA PRO A 138 6.34 -21.32 17.87
C PRO A 138 5.94 -22.37 18.93
N ILE A 139 5.00 -22.03 19.82
CA ILE A 139 4.71 -22.77 21.05
C ILE A 139 3.47 -23.70 20.92
N SER A 140 2.69 -23.60 19.84
CA SER A 140 1.54 -24.49 19.63
C SER A 140 1.95 -25.78 18.92
N ASN A 141 1.50 -26.94 19.43
CA ASN A 141 1.51 -28.20 18.69
C ASN A 141 0.05 -28.62 18.38
N PRO A 142 -0.40 -28.56 17.11
CA PRO A 142 0.35 -28.17 15.91
C PRO A 142 0.62 -26.66 15.83
N ILE A 143 1.66 -26.26 15.07
CA ILE A 143 1.96 -24.85 14.78
C ILE A 143 0.76 -24.29 14.01
N LYS A 144 0.05 -23.33 14.61
CA LYS A 144 -1.10 -22.67 13.96
C LYS A 144 -0.67 -21.29 13.44
N PRO A 145 -1.06 -20.94 12.20
CA PRO A 145 -0.96 -19.56 11.74
C PRO A 145 -1.92 -18.69 12.55
N GLU A 146 -1.49 -17.46 12.83
CA GLU A 146 -2.32 -16.42 13.41
C GLU A 146 -2.38 -15.25 12.45
N VAL A 147 -3.60 -14.88 12.07
CA VAL A 147 -3.85 -13.73 11.22
C VAL A 147 -4.10 -12.52 12.12
N HIS A 148 -3.36 -11.46 11.85
CA HIS A 148 -3.53 -10.17 12.50
C HIS A 148 -4.22 -9.25 11.51
N TRP A 149 -5.41 -8.79 11.86
CA TRP A 149 -6.19 -7.85 11.07
C TRP A 149 -6.06 -6.45 11.64
N GLY A 150 -5.96 -5.47 10.75
CA GLY A 150 -5.92 -4.06 11.09
C GLY A 150 -6.33 -3.22 9.89
N THR A 151 -6.50 -1.91 10.10
CA THR A 151 -6.67 -0.97 8.98
C THR A 151 -5.39 -0.18 8.78
N VAL A 152 -5.20 0.33 7.57
CA VAL A 152 -4.12 1.27 7.25
C VAL A 152 -4.72 2.40 6.44
N THR A 153 -4.37 3.62 6.79
CA THR A 153 -4.70 4.81 6.01
C THR A 153 -3.42 5.34 5.36
N LEU A 154 -3.40 5.37 4.03
CA LEU A 154 -2.31 5.95 3.26
C LEU A 154 -2.74 7.32 2.74
N THR A 155 -1.87 8.32 2.85
CA THR A 155 -2.14 9.65 2.29
C THR A 155 -1.27 9.87 1.06
N VAL A 156 -1.90 10.21 -0.06
CA VAL A 156 -1.18 10.57 -1.29
C VAL A 156 -0.37 11.84 -1.05
N ALA A 157 0.92 11.79 -1.29
CA ALA A 157 1.84 12.89 -0.99
C ALA A 157 1.52 14.14 -1.81
N VAL A 158 1.77 15.30 -1.22
CA VAL A 158 1.71 16.58 -1.92
C VAL A 158 3.03 16.82 -2.61
N PRO A 159 3.07 17.03 -3.93
CA PRO A 159 4.33 17.29 -4.62
C PRO A 159 4.95 18.57 -4.05
N GLU A 160 6.13 18.43 -3.45
CA GLU A 160 6.96 19.56 -3.06
C GLU A 160 7.17 20.43 -4.31
N PRO A 161 6.93 21.75 -4.26
CA PRO A 161 7.15 22.61 -5.42
C PRO A 161 8.63 22.55 -5.77
N SER A 162 8.95 21.92 -6.91
CA SER A 162 10.33 21.79 -7.36
C SER A 162 11.04 23.14 -7.36
N THR A 163 12.25 23.19 -6.81
CA THR A 163 13.06 24.41 -6.63
C THR A 163 13.25 25.21 -7.93
N SER A 164 13.14 24.55 -9.10
CA SER A 164 13.16 25.19 -10.42
C SER A 164 11.95 26.08 -10.70
N ALA A 165 10.75 25.73 -10.22
CA ALA A 165 9.57 26.59 -10.35
C ALA A 165 9.69 27.84 -9.45
N MET A 166 10.31 27.68 -8.27
CA MET A 166 10.60 28.80 -7.37
C MET A 166 11.63 29.77 -7.99
N GLN A 167 12.67 29.27 -8.66
CA GLN A 167 13.63 30.13 -9.36
C GLN A 167 12.99 30.91 -10.51
N LEU A 168 12.06 30.31 -11.27
CA LEU A 168 11.38 31.00 -12.37
C LEU A 168 10.49 32.15 -11.87
N ILE A 169 9.81 31.98 -10.73
CA ILE A 169 8.99 33.03 -10.11
C ILE A 169 9.86 34.17 -9.58
N VAL A 170 11.00 33.86 -8.95
CA VAL A 170 11.94 34.88 -8.44
C VAL A 170 12.56 35.69 -9.59
N VAL A 171 12.95 35.03 -10.70
CA VAL A 171 13.51 35.72 -11.87
C VAL A 171 12.48 36.62 -12.55
N ALA A 172 11.22 36.18 -12.68
CA ALA A 172 10.15 37.00 -13.24
C ALA A 172 9.91 38.29 -12.44
N PHE A 173 9.92 38.22 -11.10
CA PHE A 173 9.77 39.40 -10.23
C PHE A 173 10.96 40.38 -10.32
N VAL A 174 12.20 39.86 -10.44
CA VAL A 174 13.40 40.71 -10.58
C VAL A 174 13.42 41.42 -11.93
N VAL A 175 13.06 40.74 -13.03
CA VAL A 175 13.01 41.35 -14.37
C VAL A 175 11.88 42.38 -14.48
N ALA A 176 10.72 42.12 -13.88
CA ALA A 176 9.60 43.08 -13.85
C ALA A 176 9.95 44.36 -13.07
N ARG A 177 10.66 44.26 -11.93
CA ARG A 177 11.12 45.43 -11.18
C ARG A 177 12.19 46.23 -11.93
N CYS A 178 13.06 45.58 -12.70
CA CYS A 178 14.12 46.26 -13.45
C CYS A 178 13.61 47.08 -14.65
N ARG A 179 12.45 46.73 -15.23
CA ARG A 179 11.83 47.52 -16.32
C ARG A 179 11.09 48.78 -15.84
N SER A 180 10.75 48.89 -14.56
CA SER A 180 10.05 50.08 -14.03
C SER A 180 10.96 51.25 -13.62
N ARG A 181 12.28 51.09 -13.62
CA ARG A 181 13.25 52.11 -13.15
C ARG A 181 14.09 52.79 -14.24
N ARG A 182 13.68 52.71 -15.51
CA ARG A 182 14.26 53.53 -16.59
C ARG A 182 13.18 54.28 -17.35
N CYS A 183 12.63 55.31 -16.73
CA CYS A 183 11.89 56.40 -17.38
C CYS A 183 11.81 57.55 -16.36
N HIS A 184 12.79 58.46 -16.40
CA HIS A 184 12.83 59.85 -15.91
C HIS A 184 14.34 60.19 -15.90
N ALA A 185 14.85 60.71 -17.02
CA ALA A 185 14.95 62.14 -17.36
C ALA A 185 16.13 62.76 -16.60
#